data_AF-A0A5N7ZE71-F1
#
_entry.id   AF-A0A5N7ZE71-F1
#
_cell.length_a   1.000
_cell.length_b   1.000
_cell.length_c   1.000
_cell.angle_alpha   90.00
_cell.angle_beta   90.00
_cell.angle_gamma   90.00
#
_symmetry.space_group_name_H-M   'P 1'
#
loop_
_entity.id
_entity.type
_entity.pdbx_description
1 polymer ?
#
loop_
_entity_poly.entity_id
_entity_poly.type
_entity_poly.pdbx_seq_one_letter_code
_entity_poly.pdbx_strand_id
1 'polypeptide(L)' 'LGYLFGNKIGAWSYNFAHHKAVAIIVYFIGIYTVNKNLELAGIILFCHSSMDRVFGYGLKYIEGFSKTHLGIIGKHKTQ' A
#
# COMPACT_ATOMS: atom_id res chain seq x y z
N LEU A 1 -11.78 -0.34 1.65
CA LEU A 1 -12.66 0.84 1.73
C LEU A 1 -12.68 1.63 0.42
N GLY A 2 -11.54 2.12 -0.10
CA GLY A 2 -11.54 2.95 -1.33
C GLY A 2 -12.22 2.33 -2.57
N TYR A 3 -12.13 1.01 -2.75
CA TYR A 3 -12.79 0.31 -3.88
C TYR A 3 -14.33 0.34 -3.81
N LEU A 4 -14.94 0.68 -2.67
CA LEU A 4 -16.39 0.90 -2.58
C LEU A 4 -16.85 2.12 -3.40
N PHE A 5 -15.95 3.07 -3.64
CA PHE A 5 -16.20 4.28 -4.44
C PHE A 5 -15.67 4.15 -5.88
N GLY A 6 -15.33 2.93 -6.31
CA GLY A 6 -14.84 2.62 -7.66
C GLY A 6 -13.34 2.35 -7.74
N ASN A 7 -12.92 1.73 -8.85
CA ASN A 7 -11.57 1.18 -8.98
C ASN A 7 -10.47 2.24 -8.97
N LYS A 8 -10.72 3.43 -9.54
CA LYS A 8 -9.75 4.53 -9.55
C LYS A 8 -9.46 5.01 -8.14
N ILE A 9 -10.48 5.34 -7.36
CA ILE A 9 -10.34 5.79 -5.97
C ILE A 9 -9.71 4.67 -5.14
N GLY A 10 -10.17 3.43 -5.32
CA GLY A 10 -9.59 2.25 -4.69
C GLY A 10 -8.09 2.09 -4.92
N ALA A 11 -7.65 2.12 -6.18
CA ALA A 11 -6.25 1.97 -6.54
C ALA A 11 -5.38 3.10 -5.98
N TRP A 12 -5.85 4.36 -6.06
CA TRP A 12 -5.13 5.51 -5.52
C TRP A 12 -5.00 5.46 -4.00
N SER A 13 -6.10 5.24 -3.27
CA SER A 13 -6.08 5.13 -1.81
C SER A 13 -5.19 3.98 -1.34
N TYR A 14 -5.25 2.84 -2.03
CA TYR A 14 -4.41 1.68 -1.74
C TYR A 14 -2.93 2.00 -1.95
N ASN A 15 -2.58 2.50 -3.14
CA ASN A 15 -1.20 2.78 -3.51
C ASN A 15 -0.57 3.83 -2.59
N PHE A 16 -1.33 4.84 -2.18
CA PHE A 16 -0.87 5.86 -1.23
C PHE A 16 -0.53 5.25 0.14
N ALA A 17 -1.43 4.44 0.71
CA ALA A 17 -1.20 3.77 1.98
C ALA A 17 -0.04 2.75 1.91
N HIS A 18 0.16 2.12 0.74
CA HIS A 18 1.22 1.14 0.49
C HIS A 18 2.48 1.75 -0.17
N HIS A 19 2.63 3.07 -0.18
CA HIS A 19 3.83 3.71 -0.70
C HIS A 19 4.92 3.82 0.38
N LYS A 20 6.06 3.16 0.19
CA LYS A 20 7.15 3.14 1.19
C LYS A 20 7.69 4.55 1.51
N ALA A 21 7.69 5.47 0.55
CA ALA A 21 8.11 6.84 0.83
C ALA A 21 7.17 7.56 1.82
N VAL A 22 5.86 7.28 1.78
CA VAL A 22 4.92 7.84 2.76
C VAL A 22 5.25 7.34 4.17
N ALA A 23 5.53 6.03 4.31
CA ALA A 23 5.95 5.45 5.58
C ALA A 23 7.26 6.08 6.12
N ILE A 24 8.25 6.26 5.26
CA ILE A 24 9.54 6.88 5.62
C ILE A 24 9.34 8.34 6.04
N ILE A 25 8.51 9.10 5.32
CA ILE A 25 8.19 10.49 5.69
C ILE A 25 7.51 10.54 7.06
N VAL A 26 6.51 9.68 7.32
CA VAL A 26 5.84 9.61 8.63
C VAL A 26 6.83 9.30 9.75
N TYR A 27 7.75 8.36 9.53
CA TYR A 27 8.81 8.04 10.49
C TYR A 27 9.71 9.24 10.80
N PHE A 28 10.18 9.96 9.77
CA PHE A 28 11.03 11.14 9.97
C PHE A 28 10.28 12.31 10.62
N ILE A 29 8.99 12.50 10.34
CA ILE A 29 8.17 13.47 11.07
C ILE A 29 8.08 13.07 12.55
N GLY A 30 7.98 11.77 12.86
CA GLY A 30 8.01 11.27 14.23
C GLY A 30 9.30 11.61 14.95
N ILE A 31 10.45 11.39 14.30
CA ILE A 31 11.76 11.79 14.83
C ILE A 31 11.80 13.31 15.07
N TYR A 32 11.44 14.09 14.06
CA TYR A 32 11.51 15.56 14.11
C TYR A 32 10.64 16.16 15.22
N THR A 33 9.48 15.54 15.47
CA THR A 33 8.54 15.97 16.51
C THR A 33 8.75 15.26 17.85
N VAL A 34 9.74 14.37 17.96
CA VAL A 34 10.02 13.53 19.15
C VAL A 34 8.79 12.71 19.58
N ASN A 35 7.98 12.28 18.61
CA ASN A 35 6.73 11.56 18.84
C ASN A 35 6.88 10.06 18.55
N LYS A 36 7.01 9.26 19.62
CA LYS A 36 7.18 7.80 19.54
C LYS A 36 6.01 7.07 18.87
N ASN A 37 4.80 7.57 19.00
CA ASN A 37 3.64 6.96 18.33
C ASN A 37 3.74 7.14 16.81
N LEU A 38 4.25 8.28 16.36
CA LEU A 38 4.41 8.59 14.94
C LEU A 38 5.61 7.84 14.34
N GLU A 39 6.71 7.71 15.09
CA GLU A 39 7.82 6.81 14.73
C GLU A 39 7.31 5.37 14.52
N LEU A 40 6.56 4.84 15.49
CA LEU A 40 5.99 3.48 15.42
C LEU A 40 5.02 3.34 14.24
N ALA A 41 4.17 4.33 13.99
CA ALA A 41 3.27 4.33 12.84
C ALA A 41 4.03 4.26 11.51
N GLY A 42 5.12 5.01 11.36
CA GLY A 42 5.99 4.95 10.17
C GLY A 42 6.60 3.56 9.96
N ILE A 43 7.09 2.94 11.03
CA ILE A 43 7.64 1.57 11.00
C ILE A 43 6.56 0.56 10.58
N ILE A 44 5.38 0.62 11.21
CA ILE A 44 4.25 -0.28 10.89
C ILE A 44 3.85 -0.12 9.42
N LEU A 45 3.72 1.12 8.92
CA LEU A 45 3.38 1.39 7.53
C LEU A 45 4.43 0.82 6.56
N PHE A 46 5.72 0.94 6.90
CA PHE A 46 6.80 0.41 6.06
C PHE A 46 6.78 -1.12 6.02
N CYS A 47 6.63 -1.77 7.18
CA CYS A 47 6.51 -3.23 7.30
C CYS A 47 5.28 -3.74 6.54
N HIS A 48 4.13 -3.08 6.71
CA HIS A 48 2.89 -3.40 6.01
C HIS A 48 3.04 -3.29 4.49
N SER A 49 3.65 -2.21 4.00
CA SER A 49 3.94 -2.01 2.57
C SER A 49 4.93 -3.04 2.00
N SER A 50 5.86 -3.53 2.82
CA SER A 50 6.83 -4.55 2.41
C SER A 50 6.19 -5.94 2.40
N MET A 51 5.44 -6.30 3.43
CA MET A 51 4.67 -7.54 3.54
C MET A 51 3.66 -7.67 2.40
N ASP A 52 2.99 -6.57 2.04
CA ASP A 52 2.09 -6.48 0.89
C ASP A 52 2.72 -6.99 -0.42
N ARG A 53 3.99 -6.63 -0.68
CA ARG A 53 4.73 -7.07 -1.87
C ARG A 53 5.17 -8.52 -1.77
N VAL A 54 5.53 -8.98 -0.57
CA VAL A 54 5.87 -10.40 -0.33
C VAL A 54 4.69 -11.31 -0.66
N PHE A 55 3.47 -10.88 -0.36
CA PHE A 55 2.24 -11.62 -0.71
C PHE A 55 1.75 -11.40 -2.14
N GLY A 56 2.50 -10.68 -2.98
CA GLY A 56 2.15 -10.47 -4.39
C GLY A 56 1.05 -9.43 -4.62
N TYR A 57 0.65 -8.66 -3.61
CA TYR A 57 -0.39 -7.64 -3.77
C TYR A 57 0.12 -6.41 -4.52
N GLY A 58 1.26 -5.86 -4.10
CA GLY A 58 1.95 -4.75 -4.78
C GLY A 58 1.08 -3.52 -5.11
N LEU A 59 1.62 -2.64 -5.95
CA LEU A 59 0.89 -1.47 -6.46
C LEU A 59 -0.21 -1.89 -7.43
N LYS A 60 -1.38 -1.28 -7.28
CA LYS A 60 -2.63 -1.56 -8.00
C LYS A 60 -2.79 -0.66 -9.22
N TYR A 61 -3.26 -1.26 -10.32
CA TYR A 61 -3.74 -0.54 -11.48
C TYR A 61 -5.21 -0.12 -11.32
N ILE A 62 -5.65 0.87 -12.11
CA ILE A 62 -7.01 1.46 -12.02
C ILE A 62 -8.08 0.50 -12.54
N GLU A 63 -7.68 -0.53 -13.27
CA GLU A 63 -8.53 -1.56 -13.86
C GLU A 63 -9.13 -2.52 -12.81
N GLY A 64 -8.59 -2.55 -11.59
CA GLY A 64 -9.14 -3.34 -10.49
C GLY A 64 -8.08 -3.89 -9.53
N PHE A 65 -8.52 -4.38 -8.38
CA PHE A 65 -7.64 -4.85 -7.29
C PHE A 65 -6.70 -6.00 -7.68
N SER A 66 -7.14 -6.88 -8.58
CA SER A 66 -6.35 -8.03 -9.02
C SER A 66 -5.21 -7.67 -9.97
N LYS A 67 -5.23 -6.50 -10.62
CA LYS A 67 -4.17 -6.10 -11.56
C LYS A 67 -3.12 -5.27 -10.84
N THR A 68 -1.88 -5.74 -10.86
CA THR A 68 -0.78 -5.15 -10.09
C THR A 68 0.50 -5.11 -10.91
N HIS A 69 1.47 -4.31 -10.48
CA HIS A 69 2.79 -4.32 -11.12
C HIS A 69 3.57 -5.64 -10.95
N LEU A 70 3.17 -6.50 -9.99
CA LEU A 70 3.77 -7.83 -9.79
C LEU A 70 3.07 -8.91 -10.62
N GLY A 71 1.99 -8.58 -11.32
CA GLY A 71 1.15 -9.51 -12.07
C GLY A 71 -0.31 -9.48 -11.64
N ILE A 72 -1.06 -10.48 -12.14
CA ILE A 72 -2.49 -10.64 -11.85
C ILE A 72 -2.66 -11.56 -10.64
N ILE A 73 -3.44 -11.13 -9.65
CA ILE A 73 -3.78 -11.91 -8.45
C ILE A 73 -5.07 -12.69 -8.68
N GLY A 74 -5.05 -13.97 -8.28
CA GLY A 74 -6.19 -14.87 -8.36
C GLY A 74 -5.99 -15.97 -9.39
N LYS A 75 -6.94 -16.90 -9.49
CA LYS A 75 -6.84 -18.00 -10.45
C LYS A 75 -6.86 -17.44 -11.87
N HIS A 76 -5.83 -17.74 -12.66
CA HIS A 76 -5.95 -17.72 -14.11
C HIS A 76 -7.10 -18.68 -14.45
N LYS A 77 -8.21 -18.16 -14.98
CA LYS A 77 -9.08 -19.00 -15.81
C LYS A 77 -8.25 -19.29 -17.06
N THR A 78 -7.57 -20.43 -17.06
CA THR A 78 -7.17 -21.07 -18.31
C THR A 78 -8.45 -21.17 -19.14
N GLN A 79 -8.44 -20.49 -20.30
CA GLN A 79 -9.49 -20.65 -21.29
C GLN A 79 -9.46 -22.08 -21.82
#